data_AF-A0AAW5BV39-F1
#
_entry.id   AF-A0AAW5BV39-F1
#
_cell.length_a   1.000
_cell.length_b   1.000
_cell.length_c   1.000
_cell.angle_alpha   90.00
_cell.angle_beta   90.00
_cell.angle_gamma   90.00
#
_symmetry.space_group_name_H-M   'P 1'
#
loop_
_entity.id
_entity.type
_entity.pdbx_description
1 polymer ?
#
loop_
_entity_poly.entity_id
_entity_poly.type
_entity_poly.pdbx_seq_one_letter_code
_entity_poly.pdbx_strand_id
1 'polypeptide(L)'
;MDKKYLPDLISELDQELLRLGYAKGSMTFYRRRWNQLMAYAEDRGEYYYTEQLGIDFVRQLIICFIRTWLSKQGDCGHTRYRELIIKKH
;
A
#
# COMPACT_ATOMS: atom_id res chain seq x y z
N MET A 1 6.71 14.31 -18.32
CA MET A 1 5.42 13.66 -18.59
C MET A 1 4.35 14.73 -18.67
N ASP A 2 3.45 14.66 -19.66
CA ASP A 2 2.26 15.50 -19.67
C ASP A 2 1.42 15.24 -18.41
N LYS A 3 0.79 16.29 -17.87
CA LYS A 3 -0.05 16.20 -16.68
C LYS A 3 -1.29 15.38 -17.00
N LYS A 4 -1.24 14.07 -16.74
CA LYS A 4 -2.41 13.19 -16.85
C LYS A 4 -3.21 13.20 -15.55
N TYR A 5 -4.52 13.25 -15.71
CA TYR A 5 -5.45 13.07 -14.61
C TYR A 5 -5.26 11.65 -14.05
N LEU A 6 -5.18 11.54 -12.72
CA LEU A 6 -4.81 10.29 -12.07
C LEU A 6 -5.78 9.13 -12.39
N PRO A 7 -7.11 9.32 -12.39
CA PRO A 7 -8.07 8.30 -12.86
C PRO A 7 -7.85 7.83 -14.29
N ASP A 8 -7.55 8.75 -15.22
CA ASP A 8 -7.34 8.42 -16.63
C ASP A 8 -6.08 7.56 -16.79
N LEU A 9 -5.00 7.95 -16.10
CA LEU A 9 -3.75 7.19 -16.07
C LEU A 9 -3.95 5.77 -15.52
N ILE A 10 -4.73 5.62 -14.44
CA ILE A 10 -5.04 4.31 -13.86
C ILE A 10 -5.88 3.48 -14.83
N SER A 11 -6.84 4.09 -15.52
CA SER A 11 -7.70 3.40 -16.49
C SER A 11 -6.89 2.87 -17.68
N GLU A 12 -6.02 3.70 -18.25
CA GLU A 12 -5.09 3.29 -19.33
C GLU A 12 -4.19 2.13 -18.88
N LEU A 13 -3.65 2.21 -17.65
CA LEU A 13 -2.77 1.18 -17.10
C LEU A 13 -3.52 -0.13 -16.86
N ASP A 14 -4.75 -0.09 -16.37
CA ASP A 14 -5.60 -1.28 -16.17
C ASP A 14 -5.85 -2.00 -17.51
N GLN A 15 -6.20 -1.24 -18.55
CA GLN A 15 -6.44 -1.78 -19.89
C GLN A 15 -5.17 -2.39 -20.48
N GLU A 16 -4.02 -1.73 -20.32
CA GLU A 16 -2.75 -2.24 -20.83
C GLU A 16 -2.32 -3.53 -20.13
N LEU A 17 -2.50 -3.63 -18.81
CA LEU A 17 -2.21 -4.88 -18.09
C LEU A 17 -3.15 -6.01 -18.49
N LEU A 18 -4.44 -5.71 -18.77
CA LEU A 18 -5.36 -6.70 -19.33
C LEU A 18 -4.92 -7.16 -20.72
N ARG A 19 -4.49 -6.23 -21.58
CA ARG A 19 -3.97 -6.53 -22.93
C ARG A 19 -2.73 -7.42 -22.89
N LEU A 20 -1.87 -7.22 -21.90
CA LEU A 20 -0.67 -8.04 -21.65
C LEU A 20 -0.98 -9.41 -21.03
N GLY A 21 -2.24 -9.71 -20.72
CA GLY A 21 -2.66 -11.01 -20.22
C GLY A 21 -2.34 -11.24 -18.74
N TYR A 22 -2.23 -10.17 -17.94
CA TYR A 22 -2.02 -10.31 -16.50
C TYR A 22 -3.16 -11.11 -15.84
N ALA A 23 -2.78 -12.03 -14.96
CA ALA A 23 -3.73 -12.87 -14.25
C ALA A 23 -4.72 -12.04 -13.43
N LYS A 24 -5.97 -12.51 -13.35
CA LYS A 24 -7.07 -11.88 -12.58
C LYS A 24 -6.69 -11.58 -11.12
N GLY A 25 -5.91 -12.46 -10.49
CA GLY A 25 -5.40 -12.25 -9.13
C GLY A 25 -4.50 -11.02 -9.02
N SER A 26 -3.54 -10.89 -9.94
CA SER A 26 -2.65 -9.72 -10.02
C SER A 26 -3.42 -8.44 -10.32
N MET A 27 -4.37 -8.49 -11.25
CA MET A 27 -5.26 -7.35 -11.55
C MET A 27 -6.06 -6.90 -10.31
N THR A 28 -6.57 -7.85 -9.53
CA THR A 28 -7.33 -7.55 -8.30
C THR A 28 -6.44 -6.87 -7.26
N PHE A 29 -5.19 -7.33 -7.13
CA PHE A 29 -4.20 -6.70 -6.27
C PHE A 29 -3.88 -5.26 -6.69
N TYR A 30 -3.60 -5.02 -7.98
CA TYR A 30 -3.27 -3.69 -8.49
C TYR A 30 -4.43 -2.71 -8.34
N ARG A 31 -5.65 -3.11 -8.73
CA ARG A 31 -6.85 -2.27 -8.57
C ARG A 31 -7.07 -1.84 -7.12
N ARG A 32 -6.87 -2.74 -6.16
CA ARG A 32 -6.96 -2.39 -4.74
C ARG A 32 -5.93 -1.33 -4.34
N ARG A 33 -4.71 -1.42 -4.86
CA ARG A 33 -3.65 -0.42 -4.59
C ARG A 33 -3.91 0.91 -5.28
N TRP A 34 -4.41 0.91 -6.51
CA TRP A 34 -4.80 2.12 -7.20
C TRP A 34 -5.97 2.83 -6.54
N ASN A 35 -6.95 2.10 -6.01
CA ASN A 35 -8.02 2.70 -5.21
C ASN A 35 -7.48 3.39 -3.94
N GLN A 36 -6.47 2.80 -3.29
CA GLN A 36 -5.79 3.44 -2.16
C GLN A 36 -5.03 4.70 -2.57
N LEU A 37 -4.38 4.67 -3.75
CA LEU A 37 -3.70 5.83 -4.30
C LEU A 37 -4.68 6.96 -4.66
N MET A 38 -5.83 6.65 -5.25
CA MET A 38 -6.85 7.65 -5.56
C MET A 38 -7.40 8.31 -4.30
N ALA A 39 -7.74 7.53 -3.27
CA ALA A 39 -8.19 8.08 -1.99
C ALA A 39 -7.10 8.94 -1.31
N TYR A 40 -5.83 8.52 -1.41
CA TYR A 40 -4.70 9.28 -0.90
C TYR A 40 -4.50 10.62 -1.60
N ALA A 41 -4.68 10.64 -2.93
CA ALA A 41 -4.54 11.85 -3.73
C ALA A 41 -5.73 12.80 -3.53
N GLU A 42 -6.94 12.26 -3.42
CA GLU A 42 -8.18 13.02 -3.15
C GLU A 42 -8.13 13.74 -1.80
N ASP A 43 -7.65 13.07 -0.73
CA ASP A 43 -7.45 13.67 0.59
C ASP A 43 -6.51 14.88 0.58
N ARG A 44 -5.63 14.97 -0.42
CA ARG A 44 -4.65 16.05 -0.61
C ARG A 44 -5.08 17.10 -1.64
N GLY A 45 -6.22 16.91 -2.30
CA GLY A 45 -6.63 17.74 -3.44
C GLY A 45 -5.69 17.61 -4.65
N GLU A 46 -4.97 16.49 -4.77
CA GLU A 46 -4.05 16.22 -5.87
C GLU A 46 -4.74 15.37 -6.95
N TYR A 47 -5.16 16.00 -8.04
CA TYR A 47 -5.92 15.31 -9.09
C TYR A 47 -5.09 14.81 -10.28
N TYR A 48 -3.86 15.28 -10.41
CA TYR A 48 -2.95 14.93 -11.49
C TYR A 48 -1.81 14.06 -10.95
N TYR A 49 -1.38 13.09 -11.75
CA TYR A 49 -0.23 12.29 -11.36
C TYR A 49 1.05 13.13 -11.35
N THR A 50 1.81 13.03 -10.26
CA THR A 50 3.19 13.50 -10.15
C THR A 50 4.07 12.37 -9.62
N GLU A 51 5.35 12.37 -9.99
CA GLU A 51 6.30 11.39 -9.44
C GLU A 51 6.38 11.49 -7.91
N GLN A 52 6.32 12.72 -7.37
CA GLN A 52 6.35 12.96 -5.93
C GLN A 52 5.15 12.34 -5.21
N LEU A 53 3.93 12.48 -5.77
CA LEU A 53 2.72 11.83 -5.24
C LEU A 53 2.91 10.30 -5.17
N GLY A 54 3.49 9.70 -6.22
CA GLY A 54 3.79 8.28 -6.26
C GLY A 54 4.82 7.86 -5.20
N ILE A 55 5.91 8.61 -5.07
CA ILE A 55 6.98 8.35 -4.09
C ILE A 55 6.44 8.47 -2.66
N ASP A 56 5.66 9.51 -2.38
CA ASP A 56 5.09 9.75 -1.06
C ASP A 56 4.10 8.65 -0.67
N PHE A 57 3.26 8.21 -1.61
CA PHE A 57 2.36 7.09 -1.41
C PHE A 57 3.11 5.79 -1.10
N VAL A 58 4.12 5.45 -1.89
CA VAL A 58 4.94 4.24 -1.68
C VAL A 58 5.66 4.29 -0.34
N ARG A 59 6.23 5.45 0.01
CA ARG A 59 6.88 5.68 1.31
C ARG A 59 5.90 5.45 2.46
N GLN A 60 4.68 5.99 2.37
CA GLN A 60 3.66 5.78 3.40
C GLN A 60 3.25 4.31 3.51
N LEU A 61 3.06 3.62 2.39
CA LEU A 61 2.75 2.18 2.37
C LEU A 61 3.85 1.34 3.04
N ILE A 62 5.12 1.62 2.72
CA ILE A 62 6.27 0.92 3.31
C ILE A 62 6.36 1.20 4.82
N ILE A 63 6.22 2.46 5.24
CA ILE A 63 6.25 2.83 6.66
C ILE A 63 5.10 2.13 7.42
N CYS A 64 3.88 2.13 6.87
CA CYS A 64 2.75 1.41 7.46
C CYS A 64 3.05 -0.08 7.57
N PHE A 65 3.60 -0.70 6.52
CA PHE A 65 3.96 -2.11 6.53
C PHE A 65 5.02 -2.43 7.59
N ILE A 66 6.09 -1.64 7.68
CA ILE A 66 7.15 -1.80 8.69
C ILE A 66 6.57 -1.64 10.10
N ARG A 67 5.72 -0.63 10.33
CA ARG A 67 5.07 -0.41 11.64
C ARG A 67 4.19 -1.60 12.02
N THR A 68 3.34 -2.08 11.12
CA THR A 68 2.50 -3.25 11.39
C THR A 68 3.34 -4.50 11.63
N TRP A 69 4.43 -4.68 10.88
CA TRP A 69 5.34 -5.81 11.06
C TRP A 69 6.08 -5.74 12.41
N LEU A 70 6.60 -4.58 12.79
CA LEU A 70 7.24 -4.35 14.09
C LEU A 70 6.25 -4.54 15.25
N SER A 71 5.01 -4.06 15.13
CA SER A 71 3.97 -4.30 16.13
C SER A 71 3.66 -5.79 16.31
N LYS A 72 3.55 -6.55 15.20
CA LYS A 72 3.36 -8.01 15.26
C LYS A 72 4.55 -8.74 15.88
N GLN A 73 5.79 -8.27 15.68
CA GLN A 73 6.95 -8.82 16.39
C GLN A 73 6.94 -8.49 17.88
N GLY A 74 6.50 -7.29 18.25
CA GLY A 74 6.31 -6.89 19.65
C GLY A 74 5.31 -7.76 20.40
N ASP A 75 4.19 -8.12 19.76
CA ASP A 75 3.17 -9.00 20.34
C ASP A 75 3.62 -10.46 20.49
N CYS A 76 4.41 -10.99 19.53
CA CYS A 76 5.01 -12.32 19.64
C CYS A 76 6.13 -12.40 20.71
N GLY A 77 6.77 -11.27 21.03
CA GLY A 77 7.83 -11.19 22.04
C GLY A 77 7.32 -10.93 23.47
N HIS A 78 6.21 -10.21 23.64
CA HIS A 78 5.74 -9.79 24.97
C HIS A 78 4.91 -10.85 25.71
N THR A 79 4.22 -11.74 24.99
CA THR A 79 3.45 -12.84 25.61
C THR A 79 4.34 -14.00 26.09
N ARG A 80 5.47 -14.26 25.44
CA ARG A 80 6.34 -15.41 25.80
C ARG A 80 7.23 -15.16 27.02
N TYR A 81 7.64 -13.92 27.28
CA TYR A 81 8.48 -13.59 28.44
C TYR A 81 7.71 -13.40 29.75
N ARG A 82 6.43 -12.99 29.70
CA ARG A 82 5.59 -12.88 30.92
C ARG A 82 5.27 -14.24 31.54
N GLU A 83 5.06 -15.27 30.74
CA GLU A 83 4.76 -16.62 31.26
C GLU A 83 5.98 -17.33 31.86
N LEU A 84 7.18 -17.03 31.37
CA LEU A 84 8.42 -17.63 31.88
C LEU A 84 8.91 -16.99 33.19
N ILE A 85 8.56 -15.73 33.45
CA ILE A 85 8.93 -15.03 34.69
C ILE A 85 7.94 -15.35 35.83
N ILE A 86 6.66 -15.57 35.53
CA ILE A 86 5.64 -15.87 36.55
C ILE A 86 5.73 -17.31 37.07
N LYS A 87 6.33 -18.26 36.35
CA LYS A 87 6.49 -19.66 36.81
C LYS A 87 7.70 -19.90 37.72
N LYS A 88 8.41 -18.85 38.18
CA LYS A 88 9.61 -18.99 39.02
C LYS A 88 9.46 -18.48 40.46
N HIS A 89 8.23 -18.21 40.91
CA HIS A 89 7.91 -17.92 42.30
C HIS A 89 6.75 -18.76 42.81
#